data_AF-A0A960R4B6-F1
#
_entry.id   AF-A0A960R4B6-F1
#
_cell.length_a   1.000
_cell.length_b   1.000
_cell.length_c   1.000
_cell.angle_alpha   90.00
_cell.angle_beta   90.00
_cell.angle_gamma   90.00
#
_symmetry.space_group_name_H-M   'P 1'
#
loop_
_entity.id
_entity.type
_entity.pdbx_description
1 polymer ?
#
loop_
_entity_poly.entity_id
_entity_poly.type
_entity_poly.pdbx_seq_one_letter_code
_entity_poly.pdbx_strand_id
1 'polypeptide(L)'
;MNRPQHHPSIWRPWLGWRLAALALGVLSVSAPAQENSPAPKPVEPLPAVVQEKIRQWVQAKKQHSAETADWEAEKRSLADLNELRRKEITQIDELIAAAGDRLKDAEKQRGELLTEEESLRSWRASVEQRIATLETDLRAQAPKFPPPLREKIQEALDRLDSPQPDAPLQNRYRDVLAILGEVGNFQNALTIDTELRDFGGQKIEIDVLYLGLAQAWYVDRSGRHAGVGRPGPEGWQWTDDPSLAGRVRNAIAIQGKQAAPGFVGLPFTPAAK
;
A
#
# COMPACT_ATOMS: atom_id res chain seq x y z
N MET A 1 39.60 8.11 -5.86
CA MET A 1 39.66 9.42 -5.19
C MET A 1 39.33 9.23 -3.71
N ASN A 2 40.32 9.00 -2.84
CA ASN A 2 41.14 9.97 -2.08
C ASN A 2 40.37 10.76 -1.00
N ARG A 3 40.52 10.34 0.27
CA ARG A 3 40.52 11.23 1.46
C ARG A 3 41.89 11.94 1.52
N PRO A 4 42.03 13.17 2.05
CA PRO A 4 42.33 13.32 3.48
C PRO A 4 41.86 14.64 4.14
N GLN A 5 42.06 14.66 5.46
CA GLN A 5 41.86 15.74 6.44
C GLN A 5 42.78 16.94 6.19
N HIS A 6 42.45 18.13 6.75
CA HIS A 6 43.36 19.06 7.46
C HIS A 6 42.67 20.40 7.83
N HIS A 7 42.69 20.77 9.12
CA HIS A 7 42.75 22.18 9.64
C HIS A 7 44.05 22.88 9.14
N PRO A 8 44.36 24.21 9.31
CA PRO A 8 43.94 25.17 10.36
C PRO A 8 43.87 26.69 9.94
N SER A 9 43.77 27.60 10.94
CA SER A 9 44.49 28.90 11.01
C SER A 9 43.82 30.12 10.32
N ILE A 10 43.87 31.41 10.73
CA ILE A 10 44.56 32.25 11.74
C ILE A 10 43.81 33.62 11.74
N TRP A 11 43.80 34.41 12.82
CA TRP A 11 44.37 35.77 13.01
C TRP A 11 44.22 36.06 14.53
N ARG A 12 45.22 35.85 15.43
CA ARG A 12 46.38 36.66 15.86
C ARG A 12 46.02 38.04 16.52
N PRO A 13 46.86 38.67 17.39
CA PRO A 13 47.32 38.26 18.74
C PRO A 13 47.57 39.47 19.73
N TRP A 14 48.29 39.24 20.87
CA TRP A 14 49.02 40.20 21.78
C TRP A 14 48.21 41.02 22.81
N LEU A 15 48.68 41.40 24.00
CA LEU A 15 49.78 41.06 24.95
C LEU A 15 49.58 42.04 26.14
N GLY A 16 49.83 41.67 27.40
CA GLY A 16 49.99 42.70 28.44
C GLY A 16 49.82 42.26 29.90
N TRP A 17 50.77 41.52 30.45
CA TRP A 17 51.04 41.52 31.89
C TRP A 17 51.75 42.82 32.31
N ARG A 18 51.43 43.35 33.49
CA ARG A 18 52.40 44.05 34.34
C ARG A 18 52.15 43.72 35.82
N LEU A 19 53.08 42.94 36.36
CA LEU A 19 53.48 42.95 37.78
C LEU A 19 54.30 44.22 38.04
N ALA A 20 54.15 44.80 39.23
CA ALA A 20 55.20 45.59 39.87
C ALA A 20 55.10 45.42 41.39
N ALA A 21 56.21 44.98 41.96
CA ALA A 21 56.46 44.74 43.38
C ALA A 21 57.44 45.80 43.94
N LEU A 22 57.59 45.79 45.27
CA LEU A 22 58.70 46.34 46.09
C LEU A 22 58.67 47.87 46.34
N ALA A 23 59.06 48.43 47.49
CA ALA A 23 59.69 47.94 48.73
C ALA A 23 59.56 48.99 49.87
N LEU A 24 59.99 48.58 51.07
CA LEU A 24 60.16 49.31 52.34
C LEU A 24 60.93 50.65 52.25
N GLY A 25 60.73 51.52 53.25
CA GLY A 25 61.73 52.52 53.67
C GLY A 25 61.22 53.52 54.72
N VAL A 26 62.01 53.75 55.78
CA VAL A 26 61.69 54.36 57.09
C VAL A 26 62.09 55.86 57.16
N LEU A 27 61.45 56.64 58.05
CA LEU A 27 62.01 57.64 59.03
C LEU A 27 61.31 59.02 59.08
N SER A 28 60.72 59.29 60.25
CA SER A 28 60.76 60.49 61.12
C SER A 28 60.68 61.93 60.56
N VAL A 29 59.85 62.78 61.20
CA VAL A 29 60.24 63.98 62.01
C VAL A 29 59.03 64.87 62.37
N SER A 30 58.88 65.10 63.68
CA SER A 30 58.38 66.24 64.48
C SER A 30 57.01 66.94 64.27
N ALA A 31 56.29 67.04 65.41
CA ALA A 31 55.19 67.97 65.74
C ALA A 31 55.65 69.46 65.77
N PRO A 32 54.78 70.49 65.90
CA PRO A 32 53.81 70.73 66.98
C PRO A 32 52.40 71.05 66.38
N ALA A 33 51.31 71.41 67.05
CA ALA A 33 51.07 72.00 68.34
C ALA A 33 49.64 71.65 68.81
N GLN A 34 49.50 71.75 70.11
CA GLN A 34 48.32 71.51 70.93
C GLN A 34 47.44 72.75 70.97
N GLU A 35 46.12 72.60 70.82
CA GLU A 35 45.15 73.55 71.36
C GLU A 35 43.98 72.81 72.00
N ASN A 36 43.57 73.34 73.15
CA ASN A 36 42.95 72.64 74.26
C ASN A 36 41.43 72.43 74.14
N SER A 37 40.99 71.32 74.76
CA SER A 37 39.81 71.18 75.67
C SER A 37 38.71 70.22 75.19
N PRO A 38 38.00 69.55 76.12
CA PRO A 38 38.50 68.78 77.26
C PRO A 38 38.07 67.30 77.14
N ALA A 39 38.66 66.45 78.00
CA ALA A 39 38.40 65.02 78.07
C ALA A 39 36.89 64.66 78.14
N PRO A 40 36.42 63.62 77.42
CA PRO A 40 35.18 62.99 77.79
C PRO A 40 35.41 62.21 79.09
N LYS A 41 34.53 62.45 80.06
CA LYS A 41 34.50 61.76 81.36
C LYS A 41 34.44 60.24 81.18
N PRO A 42 34.96 59.42 82.11
CA PRO A 42 34.74 57.99 82.11
C PRO A 42 33.24 57.74 82.20
N VAL A 43 32.66 57.15 81.15
CA VAL A 43 31.27 56.69 81.19
C VAL A 43 31.22 55.54 82.18
N GLU A 44 30.48 55.69 83.28
CA GLU A 44 30.19 54.58 84.20
C GLU A 44 29.66 53.38 83.39
N PRO A 45 30.11 52.14 83.67
CA PRO A 45 29.63 50.98 82.95
C PRO A 45 28.11 50.89 83.15
N LEU A 46 27.35 50.89 82.05
CA LEU A 46 25.90 50.68 82.09
C LEU A 46 25.59 49.49 83.03
N PRO A 47 24.55 49.56 83.88
CA PRO A 47 24.16 48.45 84.73
C PRO A 47 24.09 47.16 83.89
N ALA A 48 24.70 46.06 84.36
CA ALA A 48 24.84 44.82 83.56
C ALA A 48 23.52 44.33 82.93
N VAL A 49 22.39 44.60 83.61
CA VAL A 49 21.02 44.32 83.15
C VAL A 49 20.65 45.08 81.87
N VAL A 50 21.11 46.34 81.71
CA VAL A 50 20.85 47.16 80.51
C VAL A 50 21.68 46.68 79.33
N GLN A 51 22.95 46.31 79.54
CA GLN A 51 23.79 45.71 78.49
C GLN A 51 23.23 44.37 77.99
N GLU A 52 22.72 43.55 78.90
CA GLU A 52 22.09 42.27 78.58
C GLU A 52 20.78 42.45 77.80
N LYS A 53 19.92 43.40 78.19
CA LYS A 53 18.72 43.74 77.40
C LYS A 53 19.05 44.30 76.02
N ILE A 54 20.12 45.09 75.88
CA ILE A 54 20.61 45.56 74.58
C ILE A 54 21.10 44.37 73.74
N ARG A 55 21.84 43.41 74.31
CA ARG A 55 22.23 42.18 73.60
C ARG A 55 21.02 41.39 73.12
N GLN A 56 20.05 41.14 73.99
CA GLN A 56 18.82 40.41 73.64
C GLN A 56 18.02 41.13 72.55
N TRP A 57 17.93 42.46 72.61
CA TRP A 57 17.29 43.25 71.55
C TRP A 57 18.05 43.19 70.22
N VAL A 58 19.38 43.29 70.24
CA VAL A 58 20.21 43.13 69.03
C VAL A 58 20.05 41.72 68.46
N GLN A 59 19.99 40.70 69.32
CA GLN A 59 19.85 39.29 68.92
C GLN A 59 18.47 39.01 68.34
N ALA A 60 17.41 39.54 68.94
CA ALA A 60 16.04 39.50 68.41
C ALA A 60 15.93 40.28 67.09
N LYS A 61 16.57 41.46 66.98
CA LYS A 61 16.62 42.23 65.73
C LYS A 61 17.38 41.48 64.63
N LYS A 62 18.45 40.77 64.98
CA LYS A 62 19.21 39.92 64.06
C LYS A 62 18.41 38.70 63.61
N GLN A 63 17.71 38.03 64.53
CA GLN A 63 16.79 36.92 64.23
C GLN A 63 15.66 37.38 63.32
N HIS A 64 15.00 38.49 63.65
CA HIS A 64 13.94 39.04 62.82
C HIS A 64 14.44 39.42 61.43
N SER A 65 15.63 40.01 61.32
CA SER A 65 16.25 40.31 60.03
C SER A 65 16.58 39.04 59.24
N ALA A 66 17.03 37.97 59.90
CA ALA A 66 17.32 36.68 59.27
C ALA A 66 16.03 36.01 58.79
N GLU A 67 15.00 35.90 59.63
CA GLU A 67 13.69 35.35 59.28
C GLU A 67 13.01 36.15 58.16
N THR A 68 13.15 37.48 58.15
CA THR A 68 12.62 38.32 57.07
C THR A 68 13.36 38.04 55.75
N ALA A 69 14.69 37.88 55.80
CA ALA A 69 15.48 37.54 54.62
C ALA A 69 15.16 36.14 54.09
N ASP A 70 15.03 35.16 54.99
CA ASP A 70 14.65 33.77 54.65
C ASP A 70 13.24 33.73 54.06
N TRP A 71 12.28 34.43 54.66
CA TRP A 71 10.92 34.55 54.15
C TRP A 71 10.88 35.21 52.76
N GLU A 72 11.64 36.28 52.54
CA GLU A 72 11.74 36.89 51.21
C GLU A 72 12.36 35.94 50.18
N ALA A 73 13.37 35.17 50.56
CA ALA A 73 14.02 34.19 49.69
C ALA A 73 13.05 33.04 49.32
N GLU A 74 12.33 32.50 50.31
CA GLU A 74 11.34 31.44 50.10
C GLU A 74 10.16 31.94 49.26
N LYS A 75 9.67 33.15 49.52
CA LYS A 75 8.63 33.79 48.72
C LYS A 75 9.04 33.96 47.26
N ARG A 76 10.29 34.37 47.00
CA ARG A 76 10.84 34.47 45.63
C ARG A 76 10.90 33.08 44.97
N SER A 77 11.44 32.08 45.67
CA SER A 77 11.52 30.70 45.17
C SER A 77 10.14 30.12 44.81
N LEU A 78 9.13 30.31 45.68
CA LEU A 78 7.76 29.87 45.41
C LEU A 78 7.13 30.62 44.24
N ALA A 79 7.42 31.90 44.08
CA ALA A 79 6.96 32.68 42.93
C ALA A 79 7.57 32.16 41.61
N ASP A 80 8.87 31.89 41.60
CA ASP A 80 9.59 31.34 40.44
C ASP A 80 9.05 29.94 40.07
N LEU A 81 8.82 29.08 41.07
CA LEU A 81 8.20 27.76 40.87
C LEU A 81 6.77 27.89 40.33
N ASN A 82 5.98 28.84 40.81
CA ASN A 82 4.62 29.06 40.31
C ASN A 82 4.64 29.50 38.85
N GLU A 83 5.56 30.39 38.47
CA GLU A 83 5.74 30.82 37.09
C GLU A 83 6.14 29.65 36.19
N LEU A 84 7.10 28.83 36.63
CA LEU A 84 7.52 27.62 35.91
C LEU A 84 6.34 26.64 35.73
N ARG A 85 5.58 26.36 36.80
CA ARG A 85 4.41 25.48 36.74
C ARG A 85 3.34 26.01 35.79
N ARG A 86 3.10 27.32 35.76
CA ARG A 86 2.17 27.93 34.78
C ARG A 86 2.64 27.71 33.35
N LYS A 87 3.94 27.88 33.08
CA LYS A 87 4.55 27.60 31.78
C LYS A 87 4.42 26.12 31.40
N GLU A 88 4.66 25.21 32.34
CA GLU A 88 4.46 23.77 32.12
C GLU A 88 3.01 23.43 31.79
N ILE A 89 2.04 23.99 32.51
CA ILE A 89 0.60 23.80 32.24
C ILE A 89 0.27 24.26 30.82
N THR A 90 0.70 25.46 30.42
CA THR A 90 0.44 25.96 29.06
C THR A 90 1.05 25.06 27.98
N GLN A 91 2.26 24.54 28.21
CA GLN A 91 2.90 23.60 27.26
C GLN A 91 2.14 22.28 27.17
N ILE A 92 1.68 21.73 28.31
CA ILE A 92 0.87 20.50 28.33
C ILE A 92 -0.47 20.72 27.62
N ASP A 93 -1.12 21.86 27.84
CA ASP A 93 -2.38 22.20 27.16
C ASP A 93 -2.19 22.29 25.63
N GLU A 94 -1.10 22.91 25.16
CA GLU A 94 -0.73 22.94 23.75
C GLU A 94 -0.48 21.53 23.19
N LEU A 95 0.22 20.68 23.94
CA LEU A 95 0.46 19.29 23.56
C LEU A 95 -0.84 18.47 23.50
N ILE A 96 -1.76 18.67 24.45
CA ILE A 96 -3.08 18.01 24.46
C ILE A 96 -3.91 18.47 23.27
N ALA A 97 -3.92 19.77 22.96
CA ALA A 97 -4.63 20.30 21.80
C ALA A 97 -4.07 19.71 20.49
N ALA A 98 -2.74 19.72 20.33
CA ALA A 98 -2.08 19.14 19.17
C ALA A 98 -2.31 17.63 19.05
N ALA A 99 -2.34 16.89 20.17
CA ALA A 99 -2.68 15.47 20.19
C ALA A 99 -4.15 15.23 19.80
N GLY A 100 -5.07 16.07 20.29
CA GLY A 100 -6.48 16.02 19.95
C GLY A 100 -6.74 16.28 18.46
N ASP A 101 -6.05 17.23 17.85
CA ASP A 101 -6.19 17.49 16.41
C ASP A 101 -5.61 16.35 15.56
N ARG A 102 -4.46 15.79 15.94
CA ARG A 102 -3.92 14.58 15.29
C ARG A 102 -4.86 13.40 15.40
N LEU A 103 -5.56 13.24 16.54
CA LEU A 103 -6.55 12.17 16.72
C LEU A 103 -7.74 12.35 15.77
N LYS A 104 -8.28 13.56 15.64
CA LYS A 104 -9.37 13.85 14.70
C LYS A 104 -8.98 13.54 13.26
N ASP A 105 -7.77 13.93 12.86
CA ASP A 105 -7.27 13.62 11.51
C ASP A 105 -7.12 12.11 11.29
N ALA A 106 -6.60 11.38 12.28
CA ALA A 106 -6.48 9.92 12.22
C ALA A 106 -7.85 9.22 12.19
N GLU A 107 -8.83 9.69 12.95
CA GLU A 107 -10.21 9.20 12.94
C GLU A 107 -10.88 9.44 11.58
N LYS A 108 -10.65 10.61 10.98
CA LYS A 108 -11.12 10.92 9.64
C LYS A 108 -10.52 9.98 8.59
N GLN A 109 -9.19 9.82 8.58
CA GLN A 109 -8.50 8.91 7.67
C GLN A 109 -8.98 7.46 7.84
N ARG A 110 -9.17 7.02 9.08
CA ARG A 110 -9.73 5.69 9.36
C ARG A 110 -11.13 5.55 8.79
N GLY A 111 -11.98 6.56 8.96
CA GLY A 111 -13.32 6.57 8.37
C GLY A 111 -13.30 6.45 6.85
N GLU A 112 -12.45 7.24 6.19
CA GLU A 112 -12.27 7.21 4.72
C GLU A 112 -11.79 5.82 4.25
N LEU A 113 -10.76 5.25 4.89
CA LEU A 113 -10.24 3.93 4.55
C LEU A 113 -11.27 2.81 4.75
N LEU A 114 -12.09 2.88 5.80
CA LEU A 114 -13.16 1.90 6.02
C LEU A 114 -14.24 1.99 4.93
N THR A 115 -14.59 3.20 4.50
CA THR A 115 -15.54 3.38 3.38
C THR A 115 -14.96 2.88 2.06
N GLU A 116 -13.67 3.11 1.81
CA GLU A 116 -12.98 2.60 0.62
C GLU A 116 -12.90 1.07 0.65
N GLU A 117 -12.54 0.47 1.78
CA GLU A 117 -12.49 -0.98 1.97
C GLU A 117 -13.84 -1.64 1.64
N GLU A 118 -14.94 -1.09 2.18
CA GLU A 118 -16.29 -1.61 1.91
C GLU A 118 -16.67 -1.48 0.42
N SER A 119 -16.31 -0.35 -0.21
CA SER A 119 -16.54 -0.15 -1.64
C SER A 119 -15.77 -1.15 -2.51
N LEU A 120 -14.50 -1.44 -2.16
CA LEU A 120 -13.67 -2.39 -2.88
C LEU A 120 -14.15 -3.83 -2.67
N ARG A 121 -14.60 -4.17 -1.45
CA ARG A 121 -15.20 -5.47 -1.15
C ARG A 121 -16.47 -5.71 -1.96
N SER A 122 -17.38 -4.73 -1.98
CA SER A 122 -18.63 -4.86 -2.75
C SER A 122 -18.37 -4.94 -4.26
N TRP A 123 -17.43 -4.15 -4.79
CA TRP A 123 -17.02 -4.23 -6.18
C TRP A 123 -16.43 -5.61 -6.52
N ARG A 124 -15.52 -6.11 -5.68
CA ARG A 124 -14.92 -7.44 -5.85
C ARG A 124 -15.98 -8.54 -5.86
N ALA A 125 -16.92 -8.50 -4.92
CA ALA A 125 -18.02 -9.47 -4.85
C ALA A 125 -18.88 -9.44 -6.13
N SER A 126 -19.16 -8.25 -6.68
CA SER A 126 -19.89 -8.12 -7.95
C SER A 126 -19.14 -8.73 -9.14
N VAL A 127 -17.82 -8.51 -9.22
CA VAL A 127 -16.98 -9.10 -10.26
C VAL A 127 -16.91 -10.63 -10.12
N GLU A 128 -16.73 -11.14 -8.90
CA GLU A 128 -16.74 -12.58 -8.61
C GLU A 128 -18.06 -13.23 -9.04
N GLN A 129 -19.19 -12.59 -8.75
CA GLN A 129 -20.51 -13.07 -9.18
C GLN A 129 -20.65 -13.12 -10.70
N ARG A 130 -20.22 -12.06 -11.41
CA ARG A 130 -20.28 -12.01 -12.88
C ARG A 130 -19.42 -13.09 -13.52
N ILE A 131 -18.22 -13.32 -13.00
CA ILE A 131 -17.34 -14.39 -13.46
C ILE A 131 -17.99 -15.75 -13.23
N ALA A 132 -18.57 -15.99 -12.05
CA ALA A 132 -19.28 -17.24 -11.76
C ALA A 132 -20.46 -17.50 -12.72
N THR A 133 -21.20 -16.46 -13.11
CA THR A 133 -22.25 -16.56 -14.14
C THR A 133 -21.65 -16.97 -15.49
N LEU A 134 -20.59 -16.30 -15.94
CA LEU A 134 -19.92 -16.63 -17.20
C LEU A 134 -19.37 -18.06 -17.22
N GLU A 135 -18.77 -18.51 -16.12
CA GLU A 135 -18.28 -19.88 -15.99
C GLU A 135 -19.43 -20.90 -16.09
N THR A 136 -20.58 -20.60 -15.46
CA THR A 136 -21.77 -21.46 -15.52
C THR A 136 -22.31 -21.53 -16.94
N ASP A 137 -22.43 -20.39 -17.62
CA ASP A 137 -22.92 -20.31 -19.00
C ASP A 137 -21.97 -21.05 -19.97
N LEU A 138 -20.66 -20.89 -19.78
CA LEU A 138 -19.66 -21.60 -20.59
C LEU A 138 -19.73 -23.11 -20.39
N ARG A 139 -19.88 -23.58 -19.14
CA ARG A 139 -20.04 -25.00 -18.84
C ARG A 139 -21.29 -25.58 -19.50
N ALA A 140 -22.39 -24.82 -19.51
CA ALA A 140 -23.62 -25.23 -20.19
C ALA A 140 -23.49 -25.28 -21.72
N GLN A 141 -22.58 -24.49 -22.30
CA GLN A 141 -22.32 -24.47 -23.74
C GLN A 141 -21.22 -25.43 -24.18
N ALA A 142 -20.34 -25.87 -23.27
CA ALA A 142 -19.21 -26.74 -23.57
C ALA A 142 -19.55 -27.99 -24.41
N PRO A 143 -20.69 -28.69 -24.20
CA PRO A 143 -21.08 -29.83 -25.04
C PRO A 143 -21.31 -29.48 -26.51
N LYS A 144 -21.75 -28.24 -26.80
CA LYS A 144 -22.05 -27.77 -28.16
C LYS A 144 -20.79 -27.43 -28.96
N PHE A 145 -19.63 -27.34 -28.32
CA PHE A 145 -18.41 -27.00 -29.02
C PHE A 145 -17.93 -28.14 -29.94
N PRO A 146 -17.49 -27.83 -31.16
CA PRO A 146 -16.91 -28.80 -32.08
C PRO A 146 -15.76 -29.59 -31.43
N PRO A 147 -15.59 -30.88 -31.77
CA PRO A 147 -14.44 -31.68 -31.33
C PRO A 147 -13.08 -30.98 -31.43
N PRO A 148 -12.65 -30.41 -32.59
CA PRO A 148 -11.33 -29.78 -32.70
C PRO A 148 -11.16 -28.56 -31.79
N LEU A 149 -12.26 -27.83 -31.52
CA LEU A 149 -12.23 -26.72 -30.57
C LEU A 149 -12.08 -27.24 -29.13
N ARG A 150 -12.86 -28.26 -28.75
CA ARG A 150 -12.83 -28.85 -27.40
C ARG A 150 -11.45 -29.37 -27.04
N GLU A 151 -10.78 -30.06 -27.96
CA GLU A 151 -9.40 -30.54 -27.75
C GLU A 151 -8.44 -29.37 -27.47
N LYS A 152 -8.55 -28.28 -28.23
CA LYS A 152 -7.69 -27.10 -28.05
C LYS A 152 -7.90 -26.39 -26.72
N ILE A 153 -9.14 -26.34 -26.22
CA ILE A 153 -9.49 -25.66 -24.97
C ILE A 153 -9.61 -26.59 -23.77
N GLN A 154 -9.29 -27.88 -23.92
CA GLN A 154 -9.53 -28.90 -22.91
C GLN A 154 -8.90 -28.54 -21.57
N GLU A 155 -7.63 -28.12 -21.56
CA GLU A 155 -6.95 -27.73 -20.32
C GLU A 155 -7.64 -26.56 -19.59
N ALA A 156 -8.22 -25.62 -20.35
CA ALA A 156 -8.94 -24.48 -19.76
C ALA A 156 -10.31 -24.89 -19.24
N LEU A 157 -11.00 -25.81 -19.93
CA LEU A 157 -12.24 -26.42 -19.45
C LEU A 157 -12.01 -27.25 -18.18
N ASP A 158 -10.95 -28.05 -18.13
CA ASP A 158 -10.62 -28.86 -16.96
C ASP A 158 -10.36 -27.98 -15.72
N ARG A 159 -9.69 -26.83 -15.89
CA ARG A 159 -9.49 -25.85 -14.80
C ARG A 159 -10.79 -25.16 -14.38
N LEU A 160 -11.73 -24.98 -15.30
CA LEU A 160 -13.06 -24.42 -15.02
C LEU A 160 -13.92 -25.42 -14.23
N ASP A 161 -13.78 -26.72 -14.48
CA ASP A 161 -14.55 -27.77 -13.82
C ASP A 161 -13.95 -28.19 -12.47
N SER A 162 -12.62 -28.12 -12.35
CA SER A 162 -11.89 -28.38 -11.10
C SER A 162 -11.06 -27.15 -10.68
N PRO A 163 -11.72 -26.06 -10.25
CA PRO A 163 -11.01 -24.87 -9.80
C PRO A 163 -10.16 -25.20 -8.58
N GLN A 164 -8.92 -24.68 -8.52
CA GLN A 164 -8.15 -24.78 -7.28
C GLN A 164 -8.87 -23.98 -6.18
N PRO A 165 -8.95 -24.51 -4.93
CA PRO A 165 -9.68 -23.87 -3.84
C PRO A 165 -9.28 -22.41 -3.58
N ASP A 166 -8.01 -22.09 -3.81
CA ASP A 166 -7.41 -20.77 -3.59
C ASP A 166 -7.03 -20.05 -4.90
N ALA A 167 -7.61 -20.43 -6.05
CA ALA A 167 -7.29 -19.79 -7.32
C ALA A 167 -7.64 -18.28 -7.28
N PRO A 168 -6.67 -17.38 -7.56
CA PRO A 168 -6.95 -15.96 -7.68
C PRO A 168 -8.03 -15.69 -8.74
N LEU A 169 -8.88 -14.69 -8.49
CA LEU A 169 -9.94 -14.26 -9.41
C LEU A 169 -9.43 -13.97 -10.83
N GLN A 170 -8.20 -13.46 -10.91
CA GLN A 170 -7.50 -13.16 -12.15
C GLN A 170 -7.24 -14.41 -13.00
N ASN A 171 -6.91 -15.55 -12.36
CA ASN A 171 -6.66 -16.80 -13.07
C ASN A 171 -7.96 -17.35 -13.68
N ARG A 172 -9.05 -17.32 -12.91
CA ARG A 172 -10.39 -17.71 -13.36
C ARG A 172 -10.83 -16.86 -14.55
N TYR A 173 -10.67 -15.54 -14.45
CA TYR A 173 -10.99 -14.62 -15.54
C TYR A 173 -10.13 -14.87 -16.80
N ARG A 174 -8.82 -15.13 -16.63
CA ARG A 174 -7.93 -15.49 -17.74
C ARG A 174 -8.39 -16.76 -18.45
N ASP A 175 -8.80 -17.78 -17.71
CA ASP A 175 -9.26 -19.05 -18.30
C ASP A 175 -10.58 -18.85 -19.08
N VAL A 176 -11.52 -18.07 -18.54
CA VAL A 176 -12.73 -17.64 -19.26
C VAL A 176 -12.38 -16.90 -20.56
N LEU A 177 -11.45 -15.95 -20.50
CA LEU A 177 -11.00 -15.20 -21.69
C LEU A 177 -10.31 -16.09 -22.72
N ALA A 178 -9.49 -17.05 -22.28
CA ALA A 178 -8.83 -18.00 -23.17
C ALA A 178 -9.86 -18.83 -23.94
N ILE A 179 -10.88 -19.36 -23.24
CA ILE A 179 -11.98 -20.09 -23.87
C ILE A 179 -12.73 -19.20 -24.86
N LEU A 180 -13.17 -18.01 -24.44
CA LEU A 180 -13.93 -17.09 -25.31
C LEU A 180 -13.12 -16.65 -26.52
N GLY A 181 -11.82 -16.42 -26.36
CA GLY A 181 -10.91 -16.09 -27.45
C GLY A 181 -10.83 -17.21 -28.49
N GLU A 182 -10.67 -18.46 -28.05
CA GLU A 182 -10.61 -19.61 -28.95
C GLU A 182 -11.95 -19.92 -29.62
N VAL A 183 -13.05 -19.77 -28.88
CA VAL A 183 -14.42 -19.85 -29.44
C VAL A 183 -14.62 -18.79 -30.52
N GLY A 184 -14.20 -17.55 -30.27
CA GLY A 184 -14.27 -16.46 -31.24
C GLY A 184 -13.38 -16.68 -32.47
N ASN A 185 -12.16 -17.18 -32.27
CA ASN A 185 -11.25 -17.51 -33.37
C ASN A 185 -11.83 -18.62 -34.25
N PHE A 186 -12.36 -19.68 -33.63
CA PHE A 186 -12.98 -20.79 -34.35
C PHE A 186 -14.23 -20.35 -35.11
N GLN A 187 -15.09 -19.55 -34.48
CA GLN A 187 -16.32 -19.03 -35.10
C GLN A 187 -16.05 -18.21 -36.38
N ASN A 188 -14.93 -17.51 -36.43
CA ASN A 188 -14.55 -16.65 -37.55
C ASN A 188 -13.68 -17.36 -38.60
N ALA A 189 -13.47 -18.68 -38.48
CA ALA A 189 -12.62 -19.45 -39.37
C ALA A 189 -13.38 -20.63 -40.02
N LEU A 190 -12.90 -21.00 -41.23
CA LEU A 190 -13.23 -22.28 -41.86
C LEU A 190 -12.13 -23.28 -41.48
N THR A 191 -12.46 -24.20 -40.57
CA THR A 191 -11.50 -25.17 -40.02
C THR A 191 -11.69 -26.52 -40.71
N ILE A 192 -10.58 -27.11 -41.16
CA ILE A 192 -10.57 -28.50 -41.64
C ILE A 192 -9.96 -29.36 -40.54
N ASP A 193 -10.59 -30.48 -40.24
CA ASP A 193 -10.06 -31.49 -39.32
C ASP A 193 -10.36 -32.90 -39.84
N THR A 194 -9.58 -33.88 -39.39
CA THR A 194 -9.74 -35.28 -39.76
C THR A 194 -10.16 -36.08 -38.53
N GLU A 195 -11.33 -36.70 -38.60
CA GLU A 195 -11.96 -37.38 -37.47
C GLU A 195 -12.22 -38.86 -37.78
N LEU A 196 -12.17 -39.71 -36.74
CA LEU A 196 -12.61 -41.09 -36.83
C LEU A 196 -14.06 -41.20 -36.39
N ARG A 197 -14.93 -41.62 -37.31
CA ARG A 197 -16.35 -41.81 -37.06
C ARG A 197 -16.78 -43.25 -37.21
N ASP A 198 -17.62 -43.71 -36.29
CA ASP A 198 -18.27 -45.01 -36.39
C ASP A 198 -19.49 -44.95 -37.34
N PHE A 199 -19.50 -45.82 -38.34
CA PHE A 199 -20.64 -46.10 -39.20
C PHE A 199 -21.00 -47.58 -39.06
N GLY A 200 -21.94 -47.92 -38.17
CA GLY A 200 -22.46 -49.28 -38.03
C GLY A 200 -21.45 -50.33 -37.51
N GLY A 201 -20.52 -49.92 -36.63
CA GLY A 201 -19.47 -50.75 -36.03
C GLY A 201 -18.12 -50.66 -36.74
N GLN A 202 -18.03 -49.92 -37.85
CA GLN A 202 -16.77 -49.67 -38.55
C GLN A 202 -16.32 -48.22 -38.33
N LYS A 203 -15.12 -48.04 -37.78
CA LYS A 203 -14.47 -46.73 -37.69
C LYS A 203 -13.91 -46.34 -39.06
N ILE A 204 -14.40 -45.24 -39.60
CA ILE A 204 -13.99 -44.68 -40.89
C ILE A 204 -13.41 -43.28 -40.63
N GLU A 205 -12.28 -43.01 -41.27
CA GLU A 205 -11.65 -41.69 -41.28
C GLU A 205 -12.42 -40.76 -42.23
N ILE A 206 -12.87 -39.63 -41.70
CA ILE A 206 -13.60 -38.60 -42.44
C ILE A 206 -12.85 -37.27 -42.34
N ASP A 207 -12.88 -36.51 -43.42
CA ASP A 207 -12.45 -35.11 -43.41
C ASP A 207 -13.68 -34.23 -43.17
N VAL A 208 -13.55 -33.29 -42.26
CA VAL A 208 -14.61 -32.40 -41.81
C VAL A 208 -14.24 -30.96 -42.08
N LEU A 209 -15.14 -30.22 -42.72
CA LEU A 209 -15.07 -28.77 -42.88
C LEU A 209 -16.07 -28.11 -41.92
N TYR A 210 -15.56 -27.40 -40.92
CA TYR A 210 -16.33 -26.62 -39.97
C TYR A 210 -16.53 -25.19 -40.45
N LEU A 211 -17.79 -24.74 -40.44
CA LEU A 211 -18.16 -23.33 -40.55
C LEU A 211 -18.44 -22.79 -39.14
N GLY A 212 -17.36 -22.41 -38.46
CA GLY A 212 -17.41 -22.00 -37.07
C GLY A 212 -18.19 -22.98 -36.21
N LEU A 213 -19.07 -22.46 -35.36
CA LEU A 213 -19.90 -23.24 -34.45
C LEU A 213 -21.26 -23.63 -35.03
N ALA A 214 -21.58 -23.18 -36.26
CA ALA A 214 -22.95 -23.25 -36.79
C ALA A 214 -23.25 -24.58 -37.49
N GLN A 215 -22.35 -25.02 -38.36
CA GLN A 215 -22.53 -26.22 -39.17
C GLN A 215 -21.18 -26.76 -39.63
N ALA A 216 -21.12 -28.06 -39.88
CA ALA A 216 -20.00 -28.73 -40.51
C ALA A 216 -20.49 -29.58 -41.69
N TRP A 217 -19.58 -29.91 -42.60
CA TRP A 217 -19.79 -30.92 -43.62
C TRP A 217 -18.66 -31.93 -43.55
N TYR A 218 -18.96 -33.18 -43.80
CA TYR A 218 -17.95 -34.23 -43.79
C TYR A 218 -17.99 -35.07 -45.05
N VAL A 219 -16.85 -35.69 -45.38
CA VAL A 219 -16.73 -36.68 -46.44
C VAL A 219 -15.63 -37.69 -46.10
N ASP A 220 -15.84 -38.96 -46.39
CA ASP A 220 -14.81 -39.98 -46.25
C ASP A 220 -13.90 -40.04 -47.49
N ARG A 221 -12.79 -40.77 -47.40
CA ARG A 221 -11.88 -40.97 -48.54
C ARG A 221 -12.55 -41.64 -49.74
N SER A 222 -13.49 -42.57 -49.53
CA SER A 222 -14.16 -43.28 -50.63
C SER A 222 -15.28 -42.46 -51.29
N GLY A 223 -15.76 -41.41 -50.65
CA GLY A 223 -16.89 -40.59 -51.11
C GLY A 223 -18.24 -41.27 -50.97
N ARG A 224 -18.31 -42.37 -50.20
CA ARG A 224 -19.55 -43.11 -49.92
C ARG A 224 -20.25 -42.59 -48.68
N HIS A 225 -19.50 -42.00 -47.75
CA HIS A 225 -20.02 -41.41 -46.54
C HIS A 225 -19.77 -39.90 -46.61
N ALA A 226 -20.85 -39.13 -46.66
CA ALA A 226 -20.78 -37.68 -46.60
C ALA A 226 -22.06 -37.18 -45.94
N GLY A 227 -22.03 -35.95 -45.44
CA GLY A 227 -23.19 -35.39 -44.77
C GLY A 227 -22.92 -34.06 -44.09
N VAL A 228 -23.86 -33.70 -43.20
CA VAL A 228 -23.84 -32.44 -42.44
C VAL A 228 -23.75 -32.72 -40.94
N GLY A 229 -23.02 -31.87 -40.23
CA GLY A 229 -22.94 -31.84 -38.77
C GLY A 229 -23.51 -30.54 -38.23
N ARG A 230 -24.24 -30.59 -37.11
CA ARG A 230 -24.80 -29.42 -36.43
C ARG A 230 -24.65 -29.56 -34.92
N PRO A 231 -24.49 -28.46 -34.18
CA PRO A 231 -24.51 -28.50 -32.72
C PRO A 231 -25.89 -28.92 -32.22
N GLY A 232 -25.93 -29.93 -31.36
CA GLY A 232 -27.11 -30.37 -30.61
C GLY A 232 -26.92 -30.19 -29.10
N PRO A 233 -27.95 -30.46 -28.27
CA PRO A 233 -27.90 -30.26 -26.82
C PRO A 233 -26.84 -31.13 -26.11
N GLU A 234 -26.58 -32.33 -26.62
CA GLU A 234 -25.61 -33.28 -26.04
C GLU A 234 -24.32 -33.40 -26.87
N GLY A 235 -24.15 -32.55 -27.89
CA GLY A 235 -23.03 -32.64 -28.82
C GLY A 235 -23.45 -32.51 -30.27
N TRP A 236 -22.48 -32.66 -31.15
CA TRP A 236 -22.70 -32.52 -32.58
C TRP A 236 -23.52 -33.71 -33.12
N GLN A 237 -24.63 -33.38 -33.76
CA GLN A 237 -25.52 -34.31 -34.44
C GLN A 237 -25.22 -34.31 -35.92
N TRP A 238 -25.29 -35.49 -36.52
CA TRP A 238 -24.85 -35.65 -37.89
C TRP A 238 -25.87 -36.40 -38.71
N THR A 239 -26.01 -35.97 -39.95
CA THR A 239 -27.00 -36.49 -40.88
C THR A 239 -26.31 -36.83 -42.18
N ASP A 240 -26.47 -38.08 -42.59
CA ASP A 240 -25.86 -38.61 -43.79
C ASP A 240 -26.59 -38.09 -45.04
N ASP A 241 -25.81 -37.59 -45.98
CA ASP A 241 -26.22 -37.19 -47.32
C ASP A 241 -25.05 -37.44 -48.29
N PRO A 242 -24.93 -38.67 -48.81
CA PRO A 242 -23.86 -39.04 -49.75
C PRO A 242 -23.82 -38.17 -51.02
N SER A 243 -24.93 -37.51 -51.38
CA SER A 243 -24.97 -36.62 -52.54
C SER A 243 -24.05 -35.39 -52.40
N LEU A 244 -23.62 -35.09 -51.16
CA LEU A 244 -22.71 -33.98 -50.86
C LEU A 244 -21.23 -34.31 -51.10
N ALA A 245 -20.86 -35.59 -51.21
CA ALA A 245 -19.47 -36.04 -51.19
C ALA A 245 -18.55 -35.27 -52.16
N GLY A 246 -18.96 -35.15 -53.43
CA GLY A 246 -18.18 -34.44 -54.44
C GLY A 246 -18.01 -32.95 -54.15
N ARG A 247 -19.06 -32.29 -53.65
CA ARG A 247 -19.05 -30.86 -53.33
C ARG A 247 -18.21 -30.58 -52.09
N VAL A 248 -18.37 -31.37 -51.04
CA VAL A 248 -17.63 -31.23 -49.78
C VAL A 248 -16.14 -31.49 -50.00
N ARG A 249 -15.77 -32.53 -50.75
CA ARG A 249 -14.36 -32.81 -51.08
C ARG A 249 -13.72 -31.66 -51.85
N ASN A 250 -14.43 -31.07 -52.82
CA ASN A 250 -13.93 -29.92 -53.55
C ASN A 250 -13.75 -28.70 -52.63
N ALA A 251 -14.70 -28.44 -51.73
CA ALA A 251 -14.59 -27.35 -50.76
C ALA A 251 -13.39 -27.52 -49.82
N ILE A 252 -13.18 -28.73 -49.30
CA ILE A 252 -12.01 -29.07 -48.46
C ILE A 252 -10.70 -28.89 -49.23
N ALA A 253 -10.63 -29.36 -50.48
CA ALA A 253 -9.44 -29.20 -51.31
C ALA A 253 -9.11 -27.74 -51.61
N ILE A 254 -10.13 -26.90 -51.86
CA ILE A 254 -9.94 -25.45 -52.07
C ILE A 254 -9.47 -24.78 -50.78
N GLN A 255 -10.15 -25.02 -49.65
CA GLN A 255 -9.80 -24.42 -48.37
C GLN A 255 -8.42 -24.88 -47.86
N GLY A 256 -8.07 -26.14 -48.10
CA GLY A 256 -6.77 -26.73 -47.84
C GLY A 256 -5.67 -26.33 -48.84
N LYS A 257 -5.98 -25.47 -49.82
CA LYS A 257 -5.06 -25.00 -50.88
C LYS A 257 -4.47 -26.13 -51.75
N GLN A 258 -5.18 -27.23 -51.87
CA GLN A 258 -4.85 -28.39 -52.70
C GLN A 258 -5.50 -28.31 -54.09
N ALA A 259 -6.49 -27.43 -54.26
CA ALA A 259 -7.16 -27.15 -55.53
C ALA A 259 -7.13 -25.64 -55.86
N ALA A 260 -7.40 -25.31 -57.13
CA ALA A 260 -7.48 -23.92 -57.58
C ALA A 260 -8.65 -23.19 -56.90
N PRO A 261 -8.52 -21.88 -56.58
CA PRO A 261 -9.61 -21.10 -56.01
C PRO A 261 -10.87 -21.16 -56.87
N GLY A 262 -12.03 -21.34 -56.23
CA GLY A 262 -13.31 -21.44 -56.91
C GLY A 262 -14.49 -21.35 -55.93
N PHE A 263 -15.69 -21.24 -56.48
CA PHE A 263 -16.93 -21.20 -55.70
C PHE A 263 -17.55 -22.59 -55.59
N VAL A 264 -17.97 -22.96 -54.38
CA VAL A 264 -18.68 -24.22 -54.11
C VAL A 264 -19.94 -23.93 -53.30
N GLY A 265 -21.09 -24.41 -53.79
CA GLY A 265 -22.37 -24.29 -53.09
C GLY A 265 -22.60 -25.46 -52.12
N LEU A 266 -22.53 -25.17 -50.82
CA LEU A 266 -22.84 -26.13 -49.75
C LEU A 266 -24.20 -25.80 -49.11
N PRO A 267 -25.02 -26.81 -48.78
CA PRO A 267 -26.30 -26.57 -48.14
C PRO A 267 -26.10 -26.05 -46.72
N PHE A 268 -26.73 -24.94 -46.38
CA PHE A 268 -26.71 -24.37 -45.04
C PHE A 268 -28.12 -24.36 -44.46
N THR A 269 -28.27 -24.81 -43.22
CA THR A 269 -29.52 -24.70 -42.48
C THR A 269 -29.24 -23.94 -41.20
N PRO A 270 -29.74 -22.71 -41.05
CA PRO A 270 -29.56 -21.96 -39.81
C PRO A 270 -30.25 -22.70 -38.66
N ALA A 271 -29.66 -22.63 -37.47
CA ALA A 271 -30.32 -23.11 -36.26
C ALA A 271 -31.67 -22.38 -36.07
N ALA A 272 -32.71 -23.10 -35.67
CA ALA A 272 -33.97 -22.49 -35.28
C ALA A 272 -33.74 -21.56 -34.08
N LYS A 273 -34.26 -20.33 -34.16
CA LYS A 273 -34.17 -19.33 -33.09
C LYS A 273 -34.84 -19.80 -31.81
#